data_AF-A0AAW5K5E8-F1
#
_entry.id   AF-A0AAW5K5E8-F1
#
_cell.length_a   1.000
_cell.length_b   1.000
_cell.length_c   1.000
_cell.angle_alpha   90.00
_cell.angle_beta   90.00
_cell.angle_gamma   90.00
#
_symmetry.space_group_name_H-M   'P 1'
#
loop_
_entity.id
_entity.type
_entity.pdbx_description
1 polymer ?
#
loop_
_entity_poly.entity_id
_entity_poly.type
_entity_poly.pdbx_seq_one_letter_code
_entity_poly.pdbx_strand_id
1 'polypeptide(L)' 'MKRIPKITQENVHIFIPYKVAAIARRLNKDKNMPLNRAVVEFYNSGTYAMLEKESTKYWYESPAQLYADFVAAHGDM' A
#
# COMPACT_ATOMS: atom_id res chain seq x y z
N MET A 1 -29.29 7.31 7.33
CA MET A 1 -28.07 7.01 6.55
C MET A 1 -26.86 7.10 7.49
N LYS A 2 -26.15 5.99 7.75
CA LYS A 2 -24.89 6.05 8.52
C LYS A 2 -23.86 6.77 7.67
N ARG A 3 -23.30 7.89 8.16
CA ARG A 3 -22.19 8.58 7.51
C ARG A 3 -20.95 7.70 7.63
N ILE A 4 -20.16 7.61 6.57
CA ILE A 4 -18.83 7.01 6.63
C ILE A 4 -18.00 7.87 7.61
N PRO A 5 -17.32 7.27 8.60
CA PRO A 5 -16.46 8.02 9.50
C PRO A 5 -15.45 8.84 8.71
N LYS A 6 -15.16 10.06 9.19
CA LYS A 6 -14.04 10.84 8.64
C LYS A 6 -12.77 10.01 8.83
N ILE A 7 -11.99 9.85 7.77
CA ILE A 7 -10.68 9.24 7.87
C ILE A 7 -9.72 10.24 8.52
N THR A 8 -9.01 9.78 9.54
CA THR A 8 -8.06 10.54 10.35
C THR A 8 -6.82 9.69 10.59
N GLN A 9 -5.77 10.29 11.14
CA GLN A 9 -4.53 9.56 11.44
C GLN A 9 -4.78 8.39 12.40
N GLU A 10 -5.79 8.48 13.27
CA GLU A 10 -6.17 7.45 14.22
C GLU A 10 -6.82 6.22 13.55
N ASN A 11 -7.34 6.34 12.32
CA ASN A 11 -8.08 5.24 11.67
C ASN A 11 -7.62 4.89 10.25
N VAL A 12 -6.66 5.62 9.67
CA VAL A 12 -6.09 5.34 8.34
C VAL A 12 -5.49 3.93 8.23
N HIS A 13 -4.99 3.39 9.35
CA HIS A 13 -4.42 2.05 9.42
C HIS A 13 -5.40 0.93 9.03
N ILE A 14 -6.72 1.17 9.09
CA ILE A 14 -7.75 0.18 8.71
C ILE A 14 -7.64 -0.22 7.23
N PHE A 15 -7.16 0.67 6.36
CA PHE A 15 -7.01 0.38 4.93
C PHE A 15 -5.77 -0.47 4.63
N ILE A 16 -4.75 -0.40 5.47
CA ILE A 16 -3.41 -0.92 5.20
C ILE A 16 -3.41 -2.44 4.92
N PRO A 17 -4.04 -3.32 5.72
CA PRO A 17 -3.92 -4.77 5.54
C PRO A 17 -4.34 -5.25 4.15
N TYR A 18 -5.44 -4.70 3.62
CA TYR A 18 -5.91 -5.04 2.28
C TYR A 18 -4.95 -4.56 1.19
N LYS A 19 -4.43 -3.33 1.30
CA LYS A 19 -3.49 -2.76 0.32
C LYS A 19 -2.19 -3.56 0.28
N VAL A 20 -1.61 -3.85 1.44
CA VAL A 20 -0.38 -4.65 1.57
C VAL A 20 -0.58 -6.03 0.94
N ALA A 21 -1.68 -6.72 1.27
CA ALA A 21 -1.96 -8.04 0.71
C ALA A 21 -2.14 -8.02 -0.82
N ALA A 22 -2.80 -6.99 -1.35
CA ALA A 22 -2.99 -6.83 -2.80
C ALA A 22 -1.66 -6.56 -3.52
N ILE A 23 -0.82 -5.69 -2.97
CA ILE A 23 0.49 -5.33 -3.53
C ILE A 23 1.45 -6.52 -3.44
N ALA A 24 1.49 -7.25 -2.32
CA ALA A 24 2.32 -8.43 -2.17
C ALA A 24 1.96 -9.53 -3.18
N ARG A 25 0.66 -9.78 -3.40
CA ARG A 25 0.20 -10.71 -4.46
C ARG A 25 0.64 -10.27 -5.85
N ARG A 26 0.62 -8.96 -6.12
CA ARG A 26 1.05 -8.42 -7.41
C ARG A 26 2.57 -8.53 -7.60
N LEU A 27 3.37 -8.24 -6.59
CA LEU A 27 4.82 -8.46 -6.61
C LEU A 27 5.17 -9.93 -6.83
N ASN A 28 4.44 -10.84 -6.20
CA ASN A 28 4.62 -12.27 -6.43
C ASN A 28 4.30 -12.66 -7.88
N LYS A 29 3.19 -12.17 -8.44
CA LYS A 29 2.79 -12.48 -9.82
C LYS A 29 3.74 -11.88 -10.87
N ASP A 30 4.09 -10.60 -10.72
CA ASP A 30 4.77 -9.83 -11.75
C ASP A 30 6.30 -10.02 -11.68
N LYS A 31 6.85 -10.30 -10.48
CA LYS A 31 8.31 -10.39 -10.23
C LYS A 31 8.76 -11.73 -9.64
N ASN A 32 7.88 -12.72 -9.52
CA ASN A 32 8.15 -14.00 -8.84
C ASN A 32 8.68 -13.84 -7.40
N MET A 33 8.38 -12.72 -6.74
CA MET A 33 8.87 -12.45 -5.39
C MET A 33 8.12 -13.31 -4.36
N PRO A 34 8.81 -13.99 -3.42
CA PRO A 34 8.13 -14.71 -2.34
C PRO A 34 7.23 -13.78 -1.52
N LEU A 35 6.02 -14.22 -1.17
CA LEU A 35 5.01 -13.36 -0.51
C LEU A 35 5.51 -12.74 0.80
N ASN A 36 6.23 -13.50 1.62
CA ASN A 36 6.82 -13.00 2.87
C ASN A 36 7.82 -11.86 2.60
N ARG A 37 8.66 -12.00 1.56
CA ARG A 37 9.57 -10.94 1.14
C ARG A 37 8.80 -9.74 0.60
N ALA A 38 7.80 -9.96 -0.25
CA ALA A 38 7.00 -8.88 -0.84
C ALA A 38 6.28 -8.01 0.20
N VAL A 39 5.78 -8.63 1.26
CA VAL A 39 5.19 -7.90 2.40
C VAL A 39 6.24 -7.03 3.10
N VAL A 40 7.41 -7.60 3.42
CA VAL A 40 8.50 -6.87 4.09
C VAL A 40 9.03 -5.72 3.23
N GLU A 41 9.27 -5.96 1.94
CA GLU A 41 9.74 -4.95 0.98
C GLU A 41 8.73 -3.80 0.89
N PHE A 42 7.43 -4.10 0.81
CA PHE A 42 6.42 -3.05 0.75
C PHE A 42 6.33 -2.25 2.06
N TYR A 43 6.39 -2.89 3.24
CA TYR A 43 6.42 -2.16 4.52
C TYR A 43 7.61 -1.20 4.65
N ASN A 44 8.76 -1.55 4.07
CA ASN A 44 9.96 -0.71 4.09
C ASN A 44 9.98 0.37 3.00
N SER A 45 8.92 0.48 2.18
CA SER A 45 8.89 1.38 1.03
C SER A 45 8.45 2.80 1.38
N GLY A 46 8.92 3.76 0.59
CA GLY A 46 8.40 5.14 0.64
C GLY A 46 6.90 5.22 0.38
N THR A 47 6.37 4.36 -0.49
CA THR A 47 4.92 4.27 -0.77
C THR A 47 4.12 3.86 0.47
N TYR A 48 4.62 2.92 1.27
CA TYR A 48 3.99 2.55 2.54
C TYR A 48 4.06 3.71 3.56
N ALA A 49 5.21 4.38 3.66
CA ALA A 49 5.38 5.53 4.54
C ALA A 49 4.42 6.69 4.19
N MET A 50 3.99 6.80 2.93
CA MET A 50 2.92 7.72 2.53
C MET A 50 1.54 7.16 2.86
N LEU A 51 1.28 5.87 2.59
CA LEU A 51 0.02 5.19 2.86
C LEU A 51 -0.43 5.27 4.32
N GLU A 52 0.50 5.15 5.27
CA GLU A 52 0.17 5.20 6.70
C GLU A 52 -0.10 6.63 7.23
N LYS A 53 0.18 7.67 6.43
CA LYS A 53 -0.04 9.07 6.80
C LYS A 53 -1.35 9.57 6.19
N GLU A 54 -2.32 9.89 7.02
CA GLU A 54 -3.63 10.33 6.55
C GLU A 54 -3.58 11.60 5.70
N SER A 55 -2.65 12.51 6.02
CA SER A 55 -2.46 13.79 5.32
C SER A 55 -2.04 13.64 3.86
N THR A 56 -1.44 12.52 3.46
CA THR A 56 -1.02 12.25 2.07
C THR A 56 -2.19 11.80 1.20
N LYS A 57 -3.28 11.33 1.83
CA LYS A 57 -4.45 10.73 1.17
C LYS A 57 -4.16 9.46 0.35
N TYR A 58 -2.98 8.85 0.49
CA TYR A 58 -2.63 7.59 -0.21
C TYR A 58 -3.58 6.44 0.12
N TRP A 59 -4.29 6.48 1.26
CA TRP A 59 -5.34 5.52 1.59
C TRP A 59 -6.51 5.51 0.60
N TYR A 60 -6.74 6.62 -0.11
CA TYR A 60 -7.76 6.74 -1.16
C TYR A 60 -7.35 6.03 -2.45
N GLU A 61 -6.05 5.94 -2.73
CA GLU A 61 -5.51 5.36 -3.95
C GLU A 61 -5.81 3.87 -4.06
N SER A 62 -6.13 3.39 -5.26
CA SER A 62 -6.33 1.96 -5.50
C SER A 62 -5.04 1.17 -5.27
N PRO A 63 -5.10 -0.15 -4.98
CA PRO A 63 -3.90 -0.98 -4.92
C PRO A 63 -3.05 -0.93 -6.20
N ALA A 64 -3.67 -0.69 -7.36
CA ALA A 64 -2.96 -0.59 -8.63
C ALA A 64 -2.13 0.69 -8.73
N GLN A 65 -2.64 1.83 -8.25
CA GLN A 65 -1.92 3.09 -8.20
C GLN A 65 -0.76 3.01 -7.20
N LEU A 66 -1.01 2.48 -5.99
CA LEU A 66 0.05 2.27 -4.99
C LEU A 66 1.16 1.35 -5.52
N TYR A 67 0.81 0.30 -6.26
CA TYR A 67 1.80 -0.58 -6.89
C TYR A 67 2.63 0.16 -7.95
N ALA A 68 2.01 0.99 -8.78
CA ALA A 68 2.71 1.78 -9.78
C ALA A 68 3.72 2.74 -9.13
N ASP A 69 3.30 3.45 -8.08
CA ASP A 69 4.17 4.33 -7.29
C ASP A 69 5.32 3.56 -6.65
N PHE A 70 5.05 2.39 -6.08
CA PHE A 70 6.06 1.51 -5.50
C PHE A 70 7.12 1.13 -6.54
N VAL A 71 6.71 0.65 -7.72
CA VAL A 71 7.63 0.24 -8.78
C VAL A 71 8.43 1.42 -9.32
N ALA A 72 7.77 2.57 -9.56
CA ALA A 72 8.44 3.79 -10.02
C ALA A 72 9.53 4.27 -9.05
N ALA A 73 9.30 4.14 -7.74
CA ALA A 73 10.26 4.55 -6.71
C ALA A 73 11.40 3.55 -6.47
N HIS A 74 11.23 2.27 -6.80
CA HIS A 74 12.18 1.20 -6.47
C HIS A 74 13.02 0.73 -7.68
N GLY A 75 12.88 1.37 -8.84
CA GLY A 75 13.51 0.93 -10.09
C GLY A 75 12.98 -0.45 -10.53
N ASP A 76 13.28 -0.82 -11.78
CA ASP A 76 12.93 -2.14 -12.33
C ASP A 76 13.73 -3.27 -11.62
N MET A 77 13.38 -3.60 -10.37
CA MET A 77 13.69 -4.89 -9.74
C MET A 77 12.93 -6.02 -10.40
#